data_AF-A0A7X2IZK1-F1
#
_entry.id   AF-A0A7X2IZK1-F1
#
_cell.length_a   1.000
_cell.length_b   1.000
_cell.length_c   1.000
_cell.angle_alpha   90.00
_cell.angle_beta   90.00
_cell.angle_gamma   90.00
#
_symmetry.space_group_name_H-M   'P 1'
#
loop_
_entity.id
_entity.type
_entity.pdbx_description
1 polymer ?
#
loop_
_entity_poly.entity_id
_entity_poly.type
_entity_poly.pdbx_seq_one_letter_code
_entity_poly.pdbx_strand_id
1 'polypeptide(L)'
;MSSFSHVNYLHSRKGSIHSQIQSNTTLISDLEAKISRLQTALREISSSLTSLESEKSSIDSLSIDESSWRGKKKEDFQKKYDQFKESVKTYISNVVDAKEAIANDIKRYENEKALCHSSIASLQNTLQSLDIQIAQAQRELS
;
A
#
# COMPACT_ATOMS: atom_id res chain seq x y z
N MET A 1 30.32 -22.35 32.02
CA MET A 1 29.43 -21.22 32.37
C MET A 1 28.86 -21.48 33.75
N SER A 2 28.90 -20.52 34.68
CA SER A 2 28.20 -20.65 35.97
C SER A 2 26.68 -20.54 35.77
N SER A 3 25.88 -21.16 36.63
CA SER A 3 24.39 -21.11 36.53
C SER A 3 23.85 -19.67 36.51
N PHE A 4 24.51 -18.75 37.22
CA PHE A 4 24.21 -17.31 37.16
C PHE A 4 24.46 -16.70 35.77
N SER A 5 25.57 -17.07 35.10
CA SER A 5 25.86 -16.59 33.73
C SER A 5 24.86 -17.12 32.69
N HIS A 6 24.28 -18.31 32.93
CA HIS A 6 23.26 -18.89 32.06
C HIS A 6 21.92 -18.16 32.18
N VAL A 7 21.45 -17.87 33.40
CA VAL A 7 20.21 -17.09 33.63
C VAL A 7 20.29 -15.69 33.01
N ASN A 8 21.43 -15.01 33.17
CA ASN A 8 21.64 -13.69 32.56
C ASN A 8 21.60 -13.74 31.02
N TYR A 9 22.18 -14.80 30.43
CA TYR A 9 22.11 -15.03 28.98
C TYR A 9 20.65 -15.21 28.51
N LEU A 10 19.84 -16.01 29.21
CA LEU A 10 18.45 -16.22 28.85
C LEU A 10 17.62 -14.92 28.96
N HIS A 11 17.84 -14.12 29.99
CA HIS A 11 17.19 -12.81 30.13
C HIS A 11 17.60 -11.83 29.02
N SER A 12 18.89 -11.80 28.65
CA SER A 12 19.36 -10.98 27.52
C SER A 12 18.67 -11.39 26.22
N ARG A 13 18.57 -12.69 25.97
CA ARG A 13 17.87 -13.23 24.79
C ARG A 13 16.38 -12.89 24.80
N LYS A 14 15.72 -12.96 25.96
CA LYS A 14 14.32 -12.53 26.13
C LYS A 14 14.14 -11.05 25.75
N GLY A 15 15.04 -10.19 26.22
CA GLY A 15 15.05 -8.76 25.88
C GLY A 15 15.19 -8.52 24.39
N SER A 16 16.13 -9.20 23.72
CA SER A 16 16.30 -9.11 22.26
C SER A 16 15.03 -9.50 21.49
N ILE A 17 14.34 -10.56 21.92
CA ILE A 17 13.10 -10.98 21.27
C ILE A 17 11.97 -9.96 21.47
N HIS A 18 11.85 -9.36 22.66
CA HIS A 18 10.90 -8.26 22.88
C HIS A 18 11.16 -7.10 21.92
N SER A 19 12.43 -6.70 21.74
CA SER A 19 12.79 -5.66 20.79
C SER A 19 12.40 -6.02 19.36
N GLN A 20 12.60 -7.27 18.93
CA GLN A 20 12.19 -7.72 17.59
C GLN A 20 10.67 -7.70 17.39
N ILE A 21 9.89 -8.13 18.40
CA ILE A 21 8.42 -8.03 18.36
C ILE A 21 7.98 -6.57 18.23
N GLN A 22 8.61 -5.67 19.00
CA GLN A 22 8.29 -4.25 18.92
C GLN A 22 8.61 -3.68 17.54
N SER A 23 9.78 -4.00 16.97
CA SER A 23 10.15 -3.57 15.62
C SER A 23 9.16 -4.06 14.55
N ASN A 24 8.76 -5.34 14.61
CA ASN A 24 7.76 -5.88 13.68
C ASN A 24 6.38 -5.21 13.86
N THR A 25 5.99 -4.91 15.10
CA THR A 25 4.73 -4.19 15.37
C THR A 25 4.76 -2.78 14.77
N THR A 26 5.86 -2.04 14.91
CA THR A 26 6.03 -0.73 14.28
C THR A 26 5.97 -0.83 12.76
N LEU A 27 6.65 -1.82 12.18
CA LEU A 27 6.60 -2.03 10.73
C LEU A 27 5.19 -2.33 10.22
N ILE A 28 4.39 -3.11 10.96
CA ILE A 28 2.98 -3.34 10.64
C ILE A 28 2.22 -2.01 10.58
N SER A 29 2.35 -1.15 11.59
CA SER A 29 1.67 0.15 11.61
C SER A 29 2.08 1.05 10.43
N ASP A 30 3.37 1.05 10.07
CA ASP A 30 3.87 1.80 8.90
C ASP A 30 3.29 1.26 7.58
N LEU A 31 3.20 -0.07 7.44
CA LEU A 31 2.60 -0.72 6.28
C LEU A 31 1.10 -0.42 6.18
N GLU A 32 0.36 -0.46 7.28
CA GLU A 32 -1.06 -0.10 7.34
C GLU A 32 -1.30 1.36 6.92
N ALA A 33 -0.45 2.28 7.39
CA ALA A 33 -0.51 3.68 6.99
C ALA A 33 -0.27 3.85 5.48
N LYS A 34 0.70 3.13 4.90
CA LYS A 34 0.97 3.14 3.45
C LYS A 34 -0.22 2.58 2.66
N ILE A 35 -0.79 1.45 3.08
CA ILE A 35 -1.95 0.83 2.45
C ILE A 35 -3.15 1.80 2.45
N SER A 36 -3.43 2.44 3.58
CA SER A 36 -4.53 3.41 3.70
C SER A 36 -4.36 4.63 2.77
N ARG A 37 -3.13 5.16 2.65
CA ARG A 37 -2.82 6.24 1.69
C ARG A 37 -3.06 5.80 0.25
N LEU A 38 -2.60 4.60 -0.12
CA LEU A 38 -2.78 4.04 -1.46
C LEU A 38 -4.26 3.78 -1.80
N GLN A 39 -5.03 3.26 -0.84
CA GLN A 39 -6.48 3.09 -1.00
C GLN A 39 -7.20 4.43 -1.18
N THR A 40 -6.74 5.49 -0.51
CA THR A 40 -7.29 6.84 -0.68
C THR A 40 -6.96 7.38 -2.07
N ALA A 41 -5.71 7.27 -2.52
CA ALA A 41 -5.31 7.65 -3.88
C ALA A 41 -6.13 6.92 -4.95
N LEU A 42 -6.40 5.61 -4.80
CA LEU A 42 -7.25 4.85 -5.72
C LEU A 42 -8.68 5.39 -5.81
N ARG A 43 -9.26 5.82 -4.68
CA ARG A 43 -10.60 6.42 -4.64
C ARG A 43 -10.64 7.76 -5.36
N GLU A 44 -9.65 8.62 -5.09
CA GLU A 44 -9.52 9.93 -5.74
C GLU A 44 -9.36 9.78 -7.26
N ILE A 45 -8.45 8.91 -7.70
CA ILE A 45 -8.22 8.62 -9.12
C ILE A 45 -9.50 8.10 -9.79
N SER A 46 -10.25 7.21 -9.13
CA SER A 46 -11.49 6.67 -9.69
C SER A 46 -12.58 7.74 -9.80
N SER A 47 -12.65 8.67 -8.84
CA SER A 47 -13.54 9.84 -8.92
C SER A 47 -13.16 10.75 -10.09
N SER A 48 -11.87 11.08 -10.25
CA SER A 48 -11.40 11.92 -11.36
C SER A 48 -11.66 11.28 -12.72
N LEU A 49 -11.49 9.96 -12.83
CA LEU A 49 -11.80 9.23 -14.06
C LEU A 49 -13.29 9.33 -14.42
N THR A 50 -14.17 9.17 -13.43
CA THR A 50 -15.63 9.28 -13.62
C THR A 50 -16.02 10.69 -14.09
N SER A 51 -15.44 11.72 -13.47
CA SER A 51 -15.65 13.12 -13.90
C SER A 51 -15.18 13.35 -15.34
N LEU A 52 -13.99 12.85 -15.69
CA LEU A 52 -13.45 12.98 -17.04
C LEU A 52 -14.32 12.27 -18.10
N GLU A 53 -14.79 11.07 -17.79
CA GLU A 53 -15.69 10.31 -18.68
C GLU A 53 -17.02 11.04 -18.89
N SER A 54 -17.56 11.68 -17.83
CA SER A 54 -18.77 12.51 -17.92
C SER A 54 -18.55 13.76 -18.77
N GLU A 55 -17.44 14.46 -18.59
CA GLU A 55 -17.08 15.64 -19.39
C GLU A 55 -16.87 15.28 -20.86
N LYS A 56 -16.11 14.21 -21.12
CA LYS A 56 -15.93 13.66 -22.48
C LYS A 56 -17.27 13.34 -23.12
N SER A 57 -18.16 12.63 -22.42
CA SER A 57 -19.49 12.28 -22.94
C SER A 57 -20.35 13.51 -23.23
N SER A 58 -20.24 14.54 -22.39
CA SER A 58 -20.95 15.81 -22.60
C SER A 58 -20.47 16.51 -23.88
N ILE A 59 -19.17 16.53 -24.13
CA ILE A 59 -18.58 17.09 -25.36
C ILE A 59 -18.98 16.24 -26.57
N ASP A 60 -18.88 14.91 -26.48
CA ASP A 60 -19.20 13.99 -27.56
C ASP A 60 -20.69 14.02 -27.94
N SER A 61 -21.57 14.45 -27.02
CA SER A 61 -23.01 14.61 -27.26
C SER A 61 -23.41 15.89 -27.99
N LEU A 62 -22.48 16.84 -28.17
CA LEU A 62 -22.75 18.10 -28.86
C LEU A 62 -23.03 17.82 -30.35
N SER A 63 -24.29 18.04 -30.76
CA SER A 63 -24.69 17.99 -32.16
C SER A 63 -24.42 19.33 -32.82
N ILE A 64 -23.63 19.32 -33.88
CA ILE A 64 -23.33 20.50 -34.70
C ILE A 64 -24.03 20.31 -36.05
N ASP A 65 -24.78 21.32 -36.47
CA ASP A 65 -25.30 21.36 -37.84
C ASP A 65 -24.14 21.54 -38.84
N GLU A 66 -23.69 20.41 -39.39
CA GLU A 66 -22.63 20.32 -40.42
C GLU A 66 -22.90 21.22 -41.63
N SER A 67 -24.18 21.51 -41.92
CA SER A 67 -24.56 22.33 -43.07
C SER A 67 -24.26 23.81 -42.86
N SER A 68 -24.22 24.30 -41.62
CA SER A 68 -23.88 25.69 -41.28
C SER A 68 -22.48 25.84 -40.68
N TRP A 69 -21.88 24.74 -40.21
CA TRP A 69 -20.54 24.69 -39.60
C TRP A 69 -19.43 24.46 -40.64
N ARG A 70 -18.74 25.53 -41.04
CA ARG A 70 -17.69 25.50 -42.08
C ARG A 70 -16.68 26.64 -41.93
N GLY A 71 -15.56 26.52 -42.64
CA GLY A 71 -14.47 27.51 -42.63
C GLY A 71 -13.56 27.43 -41.40
N LYS A 72 -12.75 28.47 -41.20
CA LYS A 72 -11.63 28.47 -40.23
C LYS A 72 -12.03 28.09 -38.79
N LYS A 73 -13.22 28.48 -38.32
CA LYS A 73 -13.72 28.11 -36.99
C LYS A 73 -13.96 26.60 -36.83
N LYS A 74 -14.40 25.92 -37.90
CA LYS A 74 -14.54 24.44 -37.91
C LYS A 74 -13.18 23.78 -37.78
N GLU A 75 -12.22 24.21 -38.60
CA GLU A 75 -10.85 23.68 -38.59
C GLU A 75 -10.18 23.89 -37.23
N ASP A 76 -10.31 25.09 -36.65
CA ASP A 76 -9.78 25.42 -35.33
C ASP A 76 -10.40 24.57 -34.22
N PHE A 77 -11.72 24.33 -34.27
CA PHE A 77 -12.41 23.44 -33.33
C PHE A 77 -11.95 22.00 -33.48
N GLN A 78 -11.94 21.46 -34.70
CA GLN A 78 -11.54 20.09 -34.98
C GLN A 78 -10.13 19.81 -34.45
N LYS A 79 -9.19 20.73 -34.71
CA LYS A 79 -7.81 20.63 -34.20
C LYS A 79 -7.76 20.58 -32.67
N LYS A 80 -8.53 21.43 -31.98
CA LYS A 80 -8.61 21.43 -30.51
C LYS A 80 -9.26 20.16 -29.97
N TYR A 81 -10.30 19.68 -30.63
CA TYR A 81 -11.03 18.49 -30.23
C TYR A 81 -10.19 17.22 -30.43
N ASP A 82 -9.41 17.13 -31.51
CA ASP A 82 -8.46 16.02 -31.73
C ASP A 82 -7.34 16.04 -30.67
N GLN A 83 -6.82 17.22 -30.32
CA GLN A 83 -5.87 17.38 -29.21
C GLN A 83 -6.46 16.96 -27.85
N PHE A 84 -7.73 17.32 -27.61
CA PHE A 84 -8.46 16.90 -26.42
C PHE A 84 -8.59 15.37 -26.36
N LYS A 85 -9.03 14.73 -27.45
CA LYS A 85 -9.15 13.26 -27.53
C LYS A 85 -7.85 12.55 -27.18
N GLU A 86 -6.73 13.01 -27.76
CA GLU A 86 -5.44 12.39 -27.51
C GLU A 86 -4.98 12.59 -26.06
N SER A 87 -5.22 13.79 -25.51
CA SER A 87 -4.90 14.10 -24.10
C SER A 87 -5.72 13.23 -23.13
N VAL A 88 -7.02 13.07 -23.40
CA VAL A 88 -7.91 12.21 -22.60
C VAL A 88 -7.48 10.76 -22.68
N LYS A 89 -7.20 10.25 -23.89
CA LYS A 89 -6.72 8.87 -24.09
C LYS A 89 -5.42 8.63 -23.32
N THR A 90 -4.47 9.55 -23.41
CA THR A 90 -3.18 9.47 -22.69
C THR A 90 -3.40 9.48 -21.18
N TYR A 91 -4.24 10.39 -20.68
CA TYR A 91 -4.57 10.45 -19.26
C TYR A 91 -5.21 9.16 -18.75
N ILE A 92 -6.19 8.62 -19.48
CA ILE A 92 -6.86 7.35 -19.13
C ILE A 92 -5.82 6.22 -19.07
N SER A 93 -4.93 6.11 -20.06
CA SER A 93 -3.86 5.11 -20.06
C SER A 93 -2.97 5.22 -18.81
N ASN A 94 -2.45 6.42 -18.53
CA ASN A 94 -1.59 6.65 -17.37
C ASN A 94 -2.31 6.34 -16.04
N VAL A 95 -3.60 6.65 -15.96
CA VAL A 95 -4.43 6.36 -14.79
C VAL A 95 -4.64 4.86 -14.62
N VAL A 96 -4.89 4.11 -15.69
CA VAL A 96 -5.02 2.65 -15.63
C VAL A 96 -3.71 2.02 -15.14
N ASP A 97 -2.58 2.42 -15.71
CA ASP A 97 -1.26 1.94 -15.31
C ASP A 97 -0.96 2.27 -13.83
N ALA A 98 -1.29 3.49 -13.39
CA ALA A 98 -1.15 3.90 -12.00
C ALA A 98 -2.05 3.08 -11.05
N LYS A 99 -3.29 2.79 -11.44
CA LYS A 99 -4.21 1.95 -10.64
C LYS A 99 -3.66 0.54 -10.49
N GLU A 100 -3.10 -0.04 -11.55
CA GLU A 100 -2.48 -1.37 -11.51
C GLU A 100 -1.24 -1.37 -10.59
N ALA A 101 -0.35 -0.38 -10.74
CA ALA A 101 0.83 -0.24 -9.91
C ALA A 101 0.45 -0.11 -8.42
N ILE A 102 -0.53 0.73 -8.09
CA ILE A 102 -1.02 0.91 -6.73
C ILE A 102 -1.63 -0.40 -6.18
N ALA A 103 -2.43 -1.11 -6.98
CA ALA A 103 -3.03 -2.38 -6.57
C ALA A 103 -1.95 -3.44 -6.27
N ASN A 104 -0.88 -3.49 -7.06
CA ASN A 104 0.25 -4.37 -6.84
C ASN A 104 1.04 -4.00 -5.58
N ASP A 105 1.24 -2.71 -5.33
CA ASP A 105 1.88 -2.21 -4.09
C ASP A 105 1.08 -2.57 -2.84
N ILE A 106 -0.26 -2.41 -2.86
CA ILE A 106 -1.13 -2.82 -1.76
C ILE A 106 -0.97 -4.31 -1.47
N LYS A 107 -1.02 -5.17 -2.50
CA LYS A 107 -0.82 -6.62 -2.34
C LYS A 107 0.54 -6.95 -1.74
N ARG A 108 1.60 -6.27 -2.19
CA ARG A 108 2.96 -6.45 -1.66
C ARG A 108 3.00 -6.09 -0.17
N TYR A 109 2.46 -4.94 0.23
CA TYR A 109 2.46 -4.52 1.63
C TYR A 109 1.58 -5.39 2.53
N GLU A 110 0.44 -5.90 2.03
CA GLU A 110 -0.36 -6.89 2.75
C GLU A 110 0.42 -8.19 2.99
N ASN A 111 1.18 -8.66 2.00
CA ASN A 111 2.04 -9.83 2.16
C ASN A 111 3.17 -9.58 3.18
N GLU A 112 3.84 -8.42 3.12
CA GLU A 112 4.86 -8.03 4.09
C GLU A 112 4.29 -7.98 5.52
N LYS A 113 3.08 -7.45 5.68
CA LYS A 113 2.36 -7.41 6.96
C LYS A 113 2.08 -8.81 7.50
N ALA A 114 1.62 -9.73 6.63
CA ALA A 114 1.37 -11.13 7.02
C ALA A 114 2.65 -11.86 7.46
N LEU A 115 3.79 -11.57 6.81
CA LEU A 115 5.10 -12.08 7.23
C LEU A 115 5.51 -11.53 8.60
N CYS A 116 5.27 -10.25 8.88
CA CYS A 116 5.52 -9.65 10.19
C CYS A 116 4.68 -10.33 11.28
N HIS A 117 3.39 -10.55 11.05
CA HIS A 117 2.52 -11.28 11.98
C HIS A 117 3.03 -12.71 12.25
N SER A 118 3.44 -13.43 11.20
CA SER A 118 4.00 -14.77 11.33
C SER A 118 5.30 -14.78 12.14
N SER A 119 6.17 -13.78 11.92
CA SER A 119 7.39 -13.57 12.69
C SER A 119 7.08 -13.30 14.17
N ILE A 120 6.14 -12.41 14.47
CA ILE A 120 5.71 -12.12 15.84
C ILE A 120 5.21 -13.38 16.54
N ALA A 121 4.35 -14.17 15.89
CA ALA A 121 3.83 -15.41 16.47
C ALA A 121 4.96 -16.42 16.81
N SER A 122 5.93 -16.57 15.92
CA SER A 122 7.13 -17.41 16.17
C SER A 122 7.98 -16.89 17.33
N LEU A 123 8.20 -15.57 17.40
CA LEU A 123 8.93 -14.92 18.48
C LEU A 123 8.20 -15.07 19.83
N GLN A 124 6.86 -14.99 19.85
CA GLN A 124 6.04 -15.23 21.04
C GLN A 124 6.17 -16.67 21.56
N ASN A 125 6.17 -17.67 20.67
CA ASN A 125 6.43 -19.06 21.05
C ASN A 125 7.84 -19.23 21.63
N THR A 126 8.82 -18.54 21.05
CA THR A 126 10.20 -18.55 21.56
C THR A 126 10.29 -17.91 22.94
N LEU A 127 9.55 -16.82 23.21
CA LEU A 127 9.48 -16.20 24.54
C LEU A 127 8.93 -17.16 25.58
N GLN A 128 7.84 -17.88 25.28
CA GLN A 128 7.27 -18.87 26.19
C GLN A 128 8.29 -19.96 26.55
N SER A 129 9.04 -20.45 25.57
CA SER A 129 10.12 -21.42 25.81
C SER A 129 11.23 -20.85 26.70
N LEU A 130 11.64 -19.59 26.47
CA LEU A 130 12.64 -18.93 27.30
C LEU A 130 12.15 -18.72 28.74
N ASP A 131 10.88 -18.38 28.94
CA ASP A 131 10.31 -18.21 30.27
C ASP A 131 10.35 -19.52 31.08
N ILE A 132 10.09 -20.66 30.43
CA ILE A 132 10.24 -21.98 31.04
C ILE A 132 11.70 -22.26 31.42
N GLN A 133 12.65 -22.00 30.50
CA GLN A 133 14.08 -22.21 30.73
C GLN A 133 14.62 -21.34 31.87
N ILE A 134 14.20 -20.08 31.94
CA ILE A 134 14.57 -19.16 33.03
C ILE A 134 14.04 -19.69 34.36
N ALA A 135 12.76 -20.07 34.42
CA ALA A 135 12.15 -20.59 35.64
C ALA A 135 12.76 -21.91 36.12
N GLN A 136 13.26 -22.74 35.19
CA GLN A 136 14.00 -23.95 35.54
C GLN A 136 15.41 -23.61 36.07
N ALA A 137 16.17 -22.80 35.34
CA ALA A 137 17.53 -22.42 35.73
C ALA A 137 17.58 -21.67 37.07
N GLN A 138 16.54 -20.87 37.38
CA GLN A 138 16.40 -20.21 38.69
C GLN A 138 16.16 -21.20 39.83
N ARG A 139 15.40 -22.28 39.60
CA ARG A 139 15.18 -23.35 40.60
C ARG A 139 16.44 -24.18 40.85
N GLU A 140 17.30 -24.32 39.86
CA GLU A 140 18.58 -25.02 39.99
C GLU A 140 19.65 -24.19 40.72
N LEU A 141 19.40 -22.88 40.90
CA LEU A 141 20.25 -21.94 41.65
C LEU A 141 19.88 -21.83 43.15
N SER A 142 18.65 -22.21 43.51
CA SER A 142 18.09 -22.19 44.88
C SER A 142 18.34 -23.50 45.60
#